data_AF-A0A6C2TWV4-F1
#
_entry.id   AF-A0A6C2TWV4-F1
#
_cell.length_a   1.000
_cell.length_b   1.000
_cell.length_c   1.000
_cell.angle_alpha   90.00
_cell.angle_beta   90.00
_cell.angle_gamma   90.00
#
_symmetry.space_group_name_H-M   'P 1'
#
loop_
_entity.id
_entity.type
_entity.pdbx_description
1 polymer ?
#
loop_
_entity_poly.entity_id
_entity_poly.type
_entity_poly.pdbx_seq_one_letter_code
_entity_poly.pdbx_strand_id
1 'polypeptide(L)'
;MAVEVFDVAVVGAGASGVPAAVAAAREGARVALLEKTSSVGGAMCAGLGFPVCGLFLADTEEPQATNEGLASEFIQSASAKVERRGRVHLFRCGARKFAETYERWIKAESSIRLYADAGDLRVGEAEGRISRLGFGDIEIEVGAVVDCTGCAAVVRNSSALTIVPEEPALAGFLVRLRDVEFNDMLPIKVPHTLWRAVDTERLPLAARYTVFDEGVLKISVGKGASAEWLASEILRELKAELPEFQKVEIEQTSGVALQREGIRLKGKTVLSEEDVRTGRGFANSAARGCWPMEFWDAERGVRYAYVEGGGSYDIPMGALKSENIANLWAAGRAISADSMALSSARVIGTCIATGEAAGRAAAREAA
;
A
#
# COMPACT_ATOMS: atom_id res chain seq x y z
N MET A 1 -11.82 -8.97 -32.68
CA MET A 1 -11.35 -9.91 -31.64
C MET A 1 -12.52 -10.19 -30.73
N ALA A 2 -12.69 -11.41 -30.21
CA ALA A 2 -13.78 -11.71 -29.28
C ALA A 2 -13.53 -10.97 -27.95
N VAL A 3 -14.49 -10.15 -27.52
CA VAL A 3 -14.43 -9.46 -26.22
C VAL A 3 -14.75 -10.50 -25.15
N GLU A 4 -13.84 -10.66 -24.18
CA GLU A 4 -14.09 -11.58 -23.07
C GLU A 4 -14.97 -10.93 -22.01
N VAL A 5 -15.88 -11.70 -21.43
CA VAL A 5 -16.81 -11.23 -20.39
C VAL A 5 -16.40 -11.80 -19.03
N PHE A 6 -16.33 -10.92 -18.04
CA PHE A 6 -16.03 -11.23 -16.65
C PHE A 6 -17.07 -10.60 -15.71
N ASP A 7 -17.34 -11.23 -14.58
CA ASP A 7 -18.24 -10.67 -13.58
C ASP A 7 -17.54 -9.52 -12.85
N VAL A 8 -16.29 -9.74 -12.46
CA VAL A 8 -15.48 -8.76 -11.72
C VAL A 8 -14.13 -8.56 -12.40
N ALA A 9 -13.73 -7.31 -12.59
CA ALA A 9 -12.34 -6.96 -12.87
C ALA A 9 -11.68 -6.32 -11.64
N VAL A 10 -10.50 -6.82 -11.27
CA VAL A 10 -9.65 -6.25 -10.23
C VAL A 10 -8.41 -5.69 -10.91
N VAL A 11 -8.14 -4.40 -10.72
CA VAL A 11 -7.03 -3.71 -11.39
C VAL A 11 -5.93 -3.39 -10.38
N GLY A 12 -4.76 -3.98 -10.56
CA GLY A 12 -3.62 -4.01 -9.66
C GLY A 12 -3.59 -5.29 -8.83
N ALA A 13 -2.49 -6.06 -8.88
CA ALA A 13 -2.26 -7.29 -8.12
C ALA A 13 -1.30 -7.07 -6.93
N GLY A 14 -1.41 -5.90 -6.28
CA GLY A 14 -0.69 -5.55 -5.06
C GLY A 14 -1.36 -6.07 -3.79
N ALA A 15 -1.05 -5.44 -2.66
CA ALA A 15 -1.51 -5.85 -1.32
C ALA A 15 -3.03 -6.07 -1.21
N SER A 16 -3.86 -5.21 -1.80
CA SER A 16 -5.33 -5.36 -1.79
C SER A 16 -5.88 -6.10 -3.01
N GLY A 17 -5.12 -6.16 -4.10
CA GLY A 17 -5.54 -6.70 -5.39
C GLY A 17 -5.81 -8.19 -5.39
N VAL A 18 -4.80 -8.97 -5.00
CA VAL A 18 -4.94 -10.42 -4.94
C VAL A 18 -6.02 -10.84 -3.93
N PRO A 19 -6.10 -10.26 -2.72
CA PRO A 19 -7.21 -10.53 -1.82
C PRO A 19 -8.58 -10.20 -2.40
N ALA A 20 -8.73 -9.09 -3.14
CA ALA A 20 -9.99 -8.77 -3.81
C ALA A 20 -10.37 -9.79 -4.88
N ALA A 21 -9.41 -10.22 -5.70
CA ALA A 21 -9.67 -11.21 -6.75
C ALA A 21 -10.03 -12.59 -6.17
N VAL A 22 -9.30 -13.03 -5.14
CA VAL A 22 -9.57 -14.30 -4.44
C VAL A 22 -10.93 -14.26 -3.75
N ALA A 23 -11.26 -13.17 -3.05
CA ALA A 23 -12.54 -13.03 -2.39
C ALA A 23 -13.71 -13.01 -3.37
N ALA A 24 -13.57 -12.32 -4.51
CA ALA A 24 -14.58 -12.34 -5.56
C ALA A 24 -14.75 -13.75 -6.17
N ALA A 25 -13.63 -14.42 -6.48
CA ALA A 25 -13.65 -15.78 -7.02
C ALA A 25 -14.32 -16.79 -6.08
N ARG A 26 -14.06 -16.69 -4.77
CA ARG A 26 -14.69 -17.54 -3.74
C ARG A 26 -16.18 -17.27 -3.55
N GLU A 27 -16.68 -16.11 -3.96
CA GLU A 27 -18.13 -15.82 -4.06
C GLU A 27 -18.73 -16.32 -5.39
N GLY A 28 -17.94 -17.00 -6.23
CA GLY A 28 -18.39 -17.62 -7.48
C GLY A 28 -18.18 -16.77 -8.74
N ALA A 29 -17.59 -15.59 -8.63
CA ALA A 29 -17.35 -14.72 -9.78
C ALA A 29 -16.24 -15.25 -10.70
N ARG A 30 -16.40 -15.03 -12.01
CA ARG A 30 -15.31 -15.08 -13.00
C ARG A 30 -14.55 -13.76 -12.95
N VAL A 31 -13.27 -13.83 -12.63
CA VAL A 31 -12.46 -12.65 -12.30
C VAL A 31 -11.36 -12.40 -13.32
N ALA A 32 -11.29 -11.18 -13.84
CA ALA A 32 -10.10 -10.66 -14.52
C ALA A 32 -9.22 -9.91 -13.51
N LEU A 33 -8.02 -10.41 -13.23
CA LEU A 33 -7.03 -9.72 -12.40
C LEU A 33 -5.98 -9.10 -13.32
N LEU A 34 -5.90 -7.77 -13.34
CA LEU A 34 -5.01 -7.02 -14.23
C LEU A 34 -3.83 -6.48 -13.44
N GLU A 35 -2.60 -6.75 -13.87
CA GLU A 35 -1.39 -6.23 -13.23
C GLU A 35 -0.49 -5.59 -14.28
N LYS A 36 -0.08 -4.35 -14.03
CA LYS A 36 0.74 -3.57 -14.97
C LYS A 36 2.13 -4.16 -15.16
N THR A 37 2.64 -4.84 -14.14
CA THR A 37 3.98 -5.44 -14.15
C THR A 37 3.91 -6.95 -14.42
N SER A 38 5.08 -7.57 -14.58
CA SER A 38 5.19 -9.02 -14.82
C SER A 38 4.98 -9.87 -13.57
N SER A 39 4.76 -9.27 -12.39
CA SER A 39 4.72 -9.98 -11.10
C SER A 39 3.72 -9.39 -10.11
N VAL A 40 3.25 -10.22 -9.18
CA VAL A 40 2.31 -9.80 -8.14
C VAL A 40 3.01 -9.26 -6.88
N GLY A 41 2.24 -8.61 -6.01
CA GLY A 41 2.66 -8.16 -4.68
C GLY A 41 2.97 -6.67 -4.58
N GLY A 42 3.07 -5.96 -5.71
CA GLY A 42 3.08 -4.51 -5.77
C GLY A 42 4.16 -3.86 -4.91
N ALA A 43 3.79 -2.86 -4.11
CA ALA A 43 4.76 -2.07 -3.32
C ALA A 43 5.60 -2.90 -2.34
N MET A 44 5.09 -4.02 -1.82
CA MET A 44 5.86 -4.93 -0.96
C MET A 44 7.06 -5.52 -1.70
N CYS A 45 6.84 -5.98 -2.94
CA CYS A 45 7.85 -6.58 -3.79
C CYS A 45 8.78 -5.53 -4.39
N ALA A 46 8.23 -4.41 -4.86
CA ALA A 46 9.02 -3.28 -5.38
C ALA A 46 9.86 -2.58 -4.30
N GLY A 47 9.45 -2.69 -3.04
CA GLY A 47 10.04 -2.03 -1.88
C GLY A 47 10.92 -2.93 -1.01
N LEU A 48 11.70 -3.85 -1.60
CA LEU A 48 12.70 -4.64 -0.88
C LEU A 48 12.18 -5.44 0.34
N GLY A 49 10.87 -5.72 0.42
CA GLY A 49 10.28 -6.60 1.44
C GLY A 49 10.19 -6.02 2.86
N PHE A 50 9.71 -4.79 3.02
CA PHE A 50 9.48 -4.19 4.33
C PHE A 50 8.43 -4.95 5.17
N PRO A 51 8.39 -4.77 6.51
CA PRO A 51 7.44 -5.50 7.34
C PRO A 51 5.98 -5.24 6.96
N VAL A 52 5.14 -6.27 7.02
CA VAL A 52 3.69 -6.13 6.84
C VAL A 52 3.09 -5.60 8.13
N CYS A 53 2.63 -4.35 8.06
CA CYS A 53 2.02 -3.61 9.17
C CYS A 53 0.49 -3.71 9.14
N GLY A 54 -0.16 -3.62 10.32
CA GLY A 54 -1.62 -3.59 10.45
C GLY A 54 -2.31 -4.96 10.49
N LEU A 55 -1.55 -6.06 10.59
CA LEU A 55 -2.11 -7.42 10.72
C LEU A 55 -2.55 -7.75 12.16
N PHE A 56 -1.97 -7.09 13.16
CA PHE A 56 -2.25 -7.34 14.56
C PHE A 56 -2.61 -6.06 15.31
N LEU A 57 -3.50 -6.15 16.29
CA LEU A 57 -3.96 -5.03 17.11
C LEU A 57 -2.80 -4.33 17.82
N ALA A 58 -2.81 -2.99 17.80
CA ALA A 58 -1.90 -2.20 18.61
C ALA A 58 -2.19 -2.40 20.11
N ASP A 59 -1.20 -2.13 20.96
CA ASP A 59 -1.29 -2.18 22.43
C ASP A 59 -1.56 -3.55 23.04
N THR A 60 -1.43 -4.60 22.25
CA THR A 60 -1.48 -5.98 22.75
C THR A 60 -0.08 -6.46 23.12
N GLU A 61 0.03 -7.22 24.22
CA GLU A 61 1.29 -7.86 24.62
C GLU A 61 1.69 -8.94 23.62
N GLU A 62 0.74 -9.83 23.32
CA GLU A 62 0.86 -10.88 22.31
C GLU A 62 0.13 -10.48 21.01
N PRO A 63 0.62 -10.91 19.84
CA PRO A 63 0.03 -10.54 18.56
C PRO A 63 -1.38 -11.13 18.38
N GLN A 64 -2.39 -10.27 18.32
CA GLN A 64 -3.79 -10.63 18.08
C GLN A 64 -4.24 -10.12 16.71
N ALA A 65 -4.76 -10.99 15.85
CA ALA A 65 -5.13 -10.62 14.48
C ALA A 65 -6.20 -9.52 14.46
N THR A 66 -5.97 -8.48 13.66
CA THR A 66 -6.91 -7.35 13.51
C THR A 66 -8.13 -7.74 12.67
N ASN A 67 -7.95 -8.60 11.67
CA ASN A 67 -9.01 -9.02 10.76
C ASN A 67 -8.98 -10.55 10.61
N GLU A 68 -10.18 -11.15 10.48
CA GLU A 68 -10.35 -12.54 10.08
C GLU A 68 -10.13 -12.70 8.56
N GLY A 69 -10.56 -13.83 7.99
CA GLY A 69 -10.54 -14.05 6.53
C GLY A 69 -9.14 -14.11 5.94
N LEU A 70 -8.96 -13.48 4.78
CA LEU A 70 -7.70 -13.53 4.03
C LEU A 70 -6.54 -12.90 4.80
N ALA A 71 -6.77 -11.92 5.66
CA ALA A 71 -5.71 -11.39 6.53
C ALA A 71 -5.16 -12.47 7.48
N SER A 72 -6.05 -13.28 8.06
CA SER A 72 -5.67 -14.41 8.92
C SER A 72 -5.08 -15.57 8.14
N GLU A 73 -5.61 -15.90 6.95
CA GLU A 73 -5.00 -16.87 6.04
C GLU A 73 -3.59 -16.45 5.62
N PHE A 74 -3.36 -15.14 5.40
CA PHE A 74 -2.04 -14.61 5.06
C PHE A 74 -1.04 -14.82 6.20
N ILE A 75 -1.43 -14.50 7.45
CA ILE A 75 -0.60 -14.73 8.64
C ILE A 75 -0.17 -16.19 8.73
N GLN A 76 -1.11 -17.13 8.52
CA GLN A 76 -0.87 -18.57 8.60
C GLN A 76 0.00 -19.09 7.44
N SER A 77 -0.25 -18.64 6.22
CA SER A 77 0.37 -19.18 5.00
C SER A 77 1.76 -18.63 4.70
N ALA A 78 2.04 -17.40 5.13
CA ALA A 78 3.34 -16.76 4.91
C ALA A 78 4.39 -17.22 5.93
N SER A 79 3.99 -17.73 7.12
CA SER A 79 4.87 -18.25 8.18
C SER A 79 6.10 -17.36 8.42
N ALA A 80 5.92 -16.29 9.19
CA ALA A 80 6.93 -15.26 9.39
C ALA A 80 7.18 -14.93 10.86
N LYS A 81 8.29 -14.24 11.13
CA LYS A 81 8.58 -13.68 12.46
C LYS A 81 7.68 -12.49 12.74
N VAL A 82 7.09 -12.47 13.93
CA VAL A 82 6.39 -11.29 14.47
C VAL A 82 7.33 -10.59 15.44
N GLU A 83 7.47 -9.28 15.28
CA GLU A 83 8.29 -8.44 16.16
C GLU A 83 7.48 -7.29 16.73
N ARG A 84 7.51 -7.13 18.05
CA ARG A 84 6.93 -5.97 18.71
C ARG A 84 7.87 -4.78 18.61
N ARG A 85 7.38 -3.64 18.09
CA ARG A 85 8.11 -2.37 18.03
C ARG A 85 7.26 -1.27 18.65
N GLY A 86 7.60 -0.89 19.88
CA GLY A 86 6.75 0.03 20.66
C GLY A 86 5.38 -0.59 20.92
N ARG A 87 4.32 0.10 20.47
CA ARG A 87 2.92 -0.30 20.66
C ARG A 87 2.36 -1.16 19.52
N VAL A 88 3.15 -1.48 18.49
CA VAL A 88 2.69 -2.21 17.30
C VAL A 88 3.48 -3.50 17.07
N HIS A 89 2.90 -4.40 16.27
CA HIS A 89 3.52 -5.64 15.83
C HIS A 89 3.82 -5.62 14.33
N LEU A 90 5.00 -6.08 13.96
CA LEU A 90 5.53 -6.13 12.60
C LEU A 90 5.61 -7.58 12.12
N PHE A 91 4.99 -7.90 10.98
CA PHE A 91 5.05 -9.23 10.39
C PHE A 91 6.09 -9.30 9.26
N ARG A 92 7.21 -10.02 9.49
CA ARG A 92 8.38 -10.00 8.59
C ARG A 92 8.45 -11.23 7.68
N CYS A 93 7.63 -11.26 6.62
CA CYS A 93 7.65 -12.37 5.64
C CYS A 93 8.65 -12.17 4.49
N GLY A 94 9.04 -10.93 4.18
CA GLY A 94 9.89 -10.61 3.04
C GLY A 94 9.15 -10.69 1.69
N ALA A 95 9.69 -9.99 0.69
CA ALA A 95 9.04 -9.80 -0.62
C ALA A 95 8.74 -11.12 -1.33
N ARG A 96 9.72 -12.05 -1.34
CA ARG A 96 9.58 -13.35 -2.02
C ARG A 96 8.42 -14.17 -1.44
N LYS A 97 8.38 -14.34 -0.13
CA LYS A 97 7.34 -15.14 0.54
C LYS A 97 5.95 -14.51 0.40
N PHE A 98 5.89 -13.18 0.40
CA PHE A 98 4.68 -12.43 0.11
C PHE A 98 4.14 -12.77 -1.29
N ALA A 99 4.97 -12.63 -2.34
CA ALA A 99 4.60 -12.96 -3.71
C ALA A 99 4.21 -14.43 -3.89
N GLU A 100 5.02 -15.36 -3.36
CA GLU A 100 4.72 -16.81 -3.42
C GLU A 100 3.38 -17.16 -2.76
N THR A 101 2.98 -16.45 -1.72
CA THR A 101 1.68 -16.65 -1.07
C THR A 101 0.55 -16.20 -2.00
N TYR A 102 0.70 -15.04 -2.63
CA TYR A 102 -0.31 -14.50 -3.56
C TYR A 102 -0.42 -15.33 -4.83
N GLU A 103 0.69 -15.78 -5.41
CA GLU A 103 0.69 -16.68 -6.57
C GLU A 103 -0.01 -18.00 -6.26
N ARG A 104 0.19 -18.56 -5.06
CA ARG A 104 -0.51 -19.78 -4.63
C ARG A 104 -2.02 -19.57 -4.55
N TRP A 105 -2.47 -18.45 -3.99
CA TRP A 105 -3.90 -18.14 -3.92
C TRP A 105 -4.52 -17.96 -5.30
N ILE A 106 -3.86 -17.24 -6.22
CA ILE A 106 -4.34 -17.08 -7.60
C ILE A 106 -4.46 -18.45 -8.28
N LYS A 107 -3.44 -19.32 -8.16
CA LYS A 107 -3.44 -20.67 -8.75
C LYS A 107 -4.48 -21.60 -8.16
N ALA A 108 -4.90 -21.37 -6.91
CA ALA A 108 -5.92 -22.18 -6.24
C ALA A 108 -7.34 -21.87 -6.77
N GLU A 109 -7.56 -20.68 -7.33
CA GLU A 109 -8.87 -20.22 -7.78
C GLU A 109 -8.95 -20.23 -9.33
N SER A 110 -9.51 -21.29 -9.90
CA SER A 110 -9.54 -21.48 -11.38
C SER A 110 -10.38 -20.45 -12.14
N SER A 111 -11.24 -19.69 -11.45
CA SER A 111 -12.05 -18.62 -12.05
C SER A 111 -11.30 -17.29 -12.18
N ILE A 112 -10.08 -17.19 -11.65
CA ILE A 112 -9.22 -16.01 -11.80
C ILE A 112 -8.36 -16.15 -13.05
N ARG A 113 -8.47 -15.18 -13.96
CA ARG A 113 -7.52 -14.99 -15.05
C ARG A 113 -6.63 -13.79 -14.77
N LEU A 114 -5.35 -14.05 -14.56
CA LEU A 114 -4.33 -13.01 -14.41
C LEU A 114 -3.83 -12.53 -15.77
N TYR A 115 -3.87 -11.23 -15.98
CA TYR A 115 -3.23 -10.52 -17.09
C TYR A 115 -2.08 -9.70 -16.53
N ALA A 116 -0.86 -10.25 -16.59
CA ALA A 116 0.37 -9.55 -16.23
C ALA A 116 0.90 -8.72 -17.42
N ASP A 117 1.79 -7.78 -17.14
CA ASP A 117 2.30 -6.81 -18.12
C ASP A 117 1.18 -6.08 -18.86
N ALA A 118 0.08 -5.81 -18.14
CA ALA A 118 -1.04 -5.06 -18.67
C ALA A 118 -0.56 -3.66 -19.06
N GLY A 119 -0.75 -3.31 -20.34
CA GLY A 119 -0.38 -1.99 -20.87
C GLY A 119 -1.23 -0.86 -20.30
N ASP A 120 -1.29 0.26 -21.02
CA ASP A 120 -2.05 1.41 -20.56
C ASP A 120 -3.55 1.11 -20.45
N LEU A 121 -4.10 1.41 -19.26
CA LEU A 121 -5.49 1.18 -18.91
C LEU A 121 -6.40 2.19 -19.62
N ARG A 122 -7.46 1.66 -20.23
CA ARG A 122 -8.58 2.43 -20.80
C ARG A 122 -9.87 1.99 -20.13
N VAL A 123 -10.73 2.94 -19.79
CA VAL A 123 -12.02 2.67 -19.12
C VAL A 123 -13.16 3.12 -20.05
N GLY A 124 -14.07 2.20 -20.34
CA GLY A 124 -15.30 2.46 -21.09
C GLY A 124 -16.50 2.50 -20.15
N GLU A 125 -17.26 3.58 -20.22
CA GLU A 125 -18.44 3.79 -19.37
C GLU A 125 -19.73 3.89 -20.19
N ALA A 126 -20.80 3.36 -19.62
CA ALA A 126 -22.15 3.50 -20.12
C ALA A 126 -23.12 3.58 -18.94
N GLU A 127 -24.07 4.52 -18.99
CA GLU A 127 -25.17 4.61 -18.02
C GLU A 127 -24.72 4.66 -16.54
N GLY A 128 -23.63 5.39 -16.25
CA GLY A 128 -23.10 5.53 -14.88
C GLY A 128 -22.41 4.27 -14.34
N ARG A 129 -22.02 3.35 -15.23
CA ARG A 129 -21.29 2.12 -14.93
C ARG A 129 -20.06 2.01 -15.82
N ILE A 130 -19.03 1.34 -15.33
CA ILE A 130 -17.92 0.86 -16.15
C ILE A 130 -18.39 -0.42 -16.84
N SER A 131 -18.51 -0.39 -18.17
CA SER A 131 -18.93 -1.53 -18.96
C SER A 131 -17.73 -2.28 -19.56
N ARG A 132 -16.60 -1.60 -19.78
CA ARG A 132 -15.41 -2.17 -20.41
C ARG A 132 -14.11 -1.68 -19.81
N LEU A 133 -13.10 -2.55 -19.84
CA LEU A 133 -11.71 -2.20 -19.57
C LEU A 133 -10.83 -2.63 -20.75
N GLY A 134 -9.91 -1.76 -21.16
CA GLY A 134 -8.91 -2.04 -22.18
C GLY A 134 -7.48 -1.92 -21.62
N PHE A 135 -6.58 -2.78 -22.07
CA PHE A 135 -5.16 -2.77 -21.70
C PHE A 135 -4.32 -3.41 -22.80
N GLY A 136 -3.41 -2.64 -23.41
CA GLY A 136 -2.78 -3.05 -24.66
C GLY A 136 -3.81 -3.40 -25.73
N ASP A 137 -3.67 -4.57 -26.35
CA ASP A 137 -4.58 -5.10 -27.38
C ASP A 137 -5.79 -5.86 -26.82
N ILE A 138 -5.92 -5.95 -25.48
CA ILE A 138 -6.98 -6.69 -24.82
C ILE A 138 -8.11 -5.72 -24.45
N GLU A 139 -9.34 -6.16 -24.66
CA GLU A 139 -10.57 -5.49 -24.22
C GLU A 139 -11.49 -6.53 -23.57
N ILE A 140 -12.04 -6.18 -22.41
CA ILE A 140 -12.96 -7.03 -21.64
C ILE A 140 -14.23 -6.27 -21.27
N GLU A 141 -15.35 -6.98 -21.17
CA GLU A 141 -16.61 -6.53 -20.58
C GLU A 141 -16.72 -7.00 -19.13
N VAL A 142 -17.27 -6.14 -18.26
CA VAL A 142 -17.22 -6.34 -16.80
C VAL A 142 -18.54 -5.97 -16.12
N GLY A 143 -18.95 -6.77 -15.14
CA GLY A 143 -20.11 -6.48 -14.29
C GLY A 143 -19.81 -5.46 -13.19
N ALA A 144 -18.64 -5.59 -12.55
CA ALA A 144 -18.11 -4.68 -11.53
C ALA A 144 -16.58 -4.55 -11.60
N VAL A 145 -16.05 -3.45 -11.05
CA VAL A 145 -14.61 -3.16 -11.03
C VAL A 145 -14.13 -2.80 -9.64
N VAL A 146 -12.97 -3.34 -9.24
CA VAL A 146 -12.25 -2.96 -8.02
C VAL A 146 -10.90 -2.34 -8.39
N ASP A 147 -10.72 -1.05 -8.09
CA ASP A 147 -9.45 -0.35 -8.23
C ASP A 147 -8.53 -0.64 -7.03
N CYS A 148 -7.50 -1.45 -7.30
CA CYS A 148 -6.45 -1.86 -6.37
C CYS A 148 -5.07 -1.36 -6.82
N THR A 149 -4.97 -0.41 -7.75
CA THR A 149 -3.66 -0.01 -8.30
C THR A 149 -2.82 0.80 -7.33
N GLY A 150 -3.46 1.32 -6.29
CA GLY A 150 -2.86 2.17 -5.26
C GLY A 150 -2.42 3.55 -5.76
N CYS A 151 -2.68 3.87 -7.02
CA CYS A 151 -2.62 5.21 -7.62
C CYS A 151 -3.97 5.63 -8.23
N ALA A 152 -5.03 4.87 -7.93
CA ALA A 152 -6.41 5.05 -8.35
C ALA A 152 -6.53 5.17 -9.89
N ALA A 153 -5.96 4.21 -10.61
CA ALA A 153 -5.82 4.32 -12.07
C ALA A 153 -7.16 4.15 -12.79
N VAL A 154 -8.03 3.27 -12.32
CA VAL A 154 -9.39 3.14 -12.88
C VAL A 154 -10.16 4.41 -12.58
N VAL A 155 -10.12 4.85 -11.32
CA VAL A 155 -10.79 6.07 -10.86
C VAL A 155 -10.38 7.28 -11.72
N ARG A 156 -9.08 7.48 -11.92
CA ARG A 156 -8.52 8.59 -12.70
C ARG A 156 -8.86 8.56 -14.19
N ASN A 157 -9.12 7.37 -14.74
CA ASN A 157 -9.48 7.21 -16.15
C ASN A 157 -11.00 7.09 -16.34
N SER A 158 -11.78 7.35 -15.29
CA SER A 158 -13.24 7.26 -15.26
C SER A 158 -13.87 8.62 -14.94
N SER A 159 -15.21 8.70 -14.99
CA SER A 159 -15.98 9.85 -14.50
C SER A 159 -16.16 9.87 -12.97
N ALA A 160 -15.49 8.97 -12.24
CA ALA A 160 -15.60 8.88 -10.79
C ALA A 160 -15.13 10.17 -10.11
N LEU A 161 -15.86 10.59 -9.08
CA LEU A 161 -15.42 11.68 -8.23
C LEU A 161 -14.14 11.29 -7.48
N THR A 162 -13.23 12.24 -7.31
CA THR A 162 -11.90 12.00 -6.71
C THR A 162 -11.63 12.86 -5.49
N ILE A 163 -10.84 12.32 -4.58
CA ILE A 163 -10.14 13.11 -3.55
C ILE A 163 -8.69 13.29 -4.03
N VAL A 164 -8.25 14.54 -4.14
CA VAL A 164 -6.87 14.89 -4.49
C VAL A 164 -6.22 15.46 -3.23
N PRO A 165 -5.10 14.89 -2.77
CA PRO A 165 -4.37 15.47 -1.63
C PRO A 165 -3.77 16.82 -2.02
N GLU A 166 -3.96 17.83 -1.19
CA GLU A 166 -3.34 19.15 -1.37
C GLU A 166 -1.82 19.05 -1.22
N GLU A 167 -1.38 18.40 -0.13
CA GLU A 167 0.02 18.15 0.21
C GLU A 167 0.22 16.65 0.44
N PRO A 168 0.61 15.88 -0.59
CA PRO A 168 0.79 14.44 -0.44
C PRO A 168 1.99 14.13 0.47
N ALA A 169 1.86 13.07 1.27
CA ALA A 169 2.96 12.56 2.08
C ALA A 169 4.21 12.26 1.22
N LEU A 170 5.40 12.51 1.77
CA LEU A 170 6.68 12.17 1.15
C LEU A 170 6.70 10.71 0.70
N ALA A 171 7.26 10.42 -0.48
CA ALA A 171 7.44 9.06 -0.94
C ALA A 171 8.58 8.37 -0.18
N GLY A 172 8.57 7.05 -0.12
CA GLY A 172 9.68 6.26 0.44
C GLY A 172 10.53 5.65 -0.66
N PHE A 173 11.85 5.74 -0.55
CA PHE A 173 12.80 5.03 -1.41
C PHE A 173 13.75 4.23 -0.53
N LEU A 174 13.87 2.93 -0.82
CA LEU A 174 14.61 2.01 0.02
C LEU A 174 15.96 1.70 -0.62
N VAL A 175 17.02 1.79 0.16
CA VAL A 175 18.39 1.50 -0.27
C VAL A 175 18.98 0.51 0.71
N ARG A 176 19.18 -0.72 0.26
CA ARG A 176 19.91 -1.75 0.99
C ARG A 176 21.40 -1.57 0.74
N LEU A 177 22.13 -1.52 1.83
CA LEU A 177 23.56 -1.34 1.85
C LEU A 177 24.25 -2.67 2.16
N ARG A 178 25.40 -2.91 1.52
CA ARG A 178 26.32 -4.00 1.86
C ARG A 178 27.56 -3.46 2.55
N ASP A 179 28.28 -4.37 3.20
CA ASP A 179 29.55 -4.09 3.89
C ASP A 179 29.41 -3.05 5.03
N VAL A 180 28.23 -3.02 5.66
CA VAL A 180 27.96 -2.17 6.83
C VAL A 180 28.52 -2.84 8.08
N GLU A 181 29.53 -2.22 8.69
CA GLU A 181 30.05 -2.61 10.00
C GLU A 181 29.13 -2.08 11.10
N PHE A 182 28.18 -2.90 11.56
CA PHE A 182 27.18 -2.48 12.54
C PHE A 182 27.77 -2.18 13.91
N ASN A 183 27.33 -1.06 14.49
CA ASN A 183 27.45 -0.77 15.90
C ASN A 183 26.18 -0.07 16.42
N ASP A 184 25.97 -0.11 17.73
CA ASP A 184 24.75 0.39 18.38
C ASP A 184 24.52 1.90 18.18
N MET A 185 25.54 2.65 17.75
CA MET A 185 25.46 4.09 17.52
C MET A 185 25.00 4.46 16.11
N LEU A 186 25.09 3.56 15.11
CA LEU A 186 24.72 3.90 13.73
C LEU A 186 23.27 4.39 13.57
N PRO A 187 22.25 3.81 14.24
CA PRO A 187 20.88 4.32 14.19
C PRO A 187 20.72 5.76 14.70
N ILE A 188 21.71 6.29 15.43
CA ILE A 188 21.74 7.67 15.93
C ILE A 188 22.64 8.53 15.04
N LYS A 189 23.84 8.04 14.72
CA LYS A 189 24.85 8.75 13.92
C LYS A 189 24.33 9.06 12.51
N VAL A 190 23.69 8.09 11.85
CA VAL A 190 23.21 8.28 10.47
C VAL A 190 22.17 9.41 10.39
N PRO A 191 21.06 9.40 11.16
CA PRO A 191 20.13 10.54 11.16
C PRO A 191 20.79 11.85 11.57
N HIS A 192 21.70 11.84 12.55
CA HIS A 192 22.40 13.06 12.99
C HIS A 192 23.26 13.67 11.87
N THR A 193 24.01 12.86 11.14
CA THR A 193 24.82 13.31 9.99
C THR A 193 23.94 13.93 8.90
N LEU A 194 22.83 13.27 8.55
CA LEU A 194 21.89 13.78 7.55
C LEU A 194 21.22 15.08 8.00
N TRP A 195 20.90 15.19 9.28
CA TRP A 195 20.37 16.42 9.84
C TRP A 195 21.36 17.58 9.69
N ARG A 196 22.63 17.38 10.04
CA ARG A 196 23.67 18.40 9.86
C ARG A 196 23.83 18.79 8.39
N ALA A 197 23.85 17.83 7.47
CA ALA A 197 23.96 18.10 6.04
C ALA A 197 22.79 18.93 5.51
N VAL A 198 21.56 18.72 6.02
CA VAL A 198 20.39 19.55 5.71
C VAL A 198 20.51 20.95 6.30
N ASP A 199 20.92 21.09 7.57
CA ASP A 199 21.09 22.40 8.21
C ASP A 199 22.19 23.24 7.54
N THR A 200 23.17 22.60 6.89
CA THR A 200 24.20 23.26 6.08
C THR A 200 23.87 23.32 4.58
N GLU A 201 22.62 23.07 4.20
CA GLU A 201 22.11 23.15 2.82
C GLU A 201 22.81 22.23 1.80
N ARG A 202 23.53 21.20 2.24
CA ARG A 202 24.15 20.18 1.37
C ARG A 202 23.15 19.15 0.89
N LEU A 203 22.09 18.90 1.66
CA LEU A 203 20.99 18.00 1.31
C LEU A 203 19.64 18.72 1.41
N PRO A 204 18.64 18.32 0.61
CA PRO A 204 17.29 18.86 0.72
C PRO A 204 16.61 18.44 2.02
N LEU A 205 15.64 19.23 2.48
CA LEU A 205 14.92 19.01 3.75
C LEU A 205 14.40 17.57 3.94
N ALA A 206 13.87 16.95 2.88
CA ALA A 206 13.34 15.59 2.94
C ALA A 206 14.37 14.54 3.41
N ALA A 207 15.66 14.76 3.15
CA ALA A 207 16.73 13.87 3.59
C ALA A 207 16.81 13.75 5.12
N ARG A 208 16.40 14.79 5.86
CA ARG A 208 16.34 14.84 7.33
C ARG A 208 15.45 13.74 7.90
N TYR A 209 14.46 13.29 7.14
CA TYR A 209 13.49 12.27 7.54
C TYR A 209 13.89 10.87 7.05
N THR A 210 15.15 10.68 6.65
CA THR A 210 15.66 9.35 6.30
C THR A 210 15.87 8.52 7.56
N VAL A 211 15.36 7.28 7.55
CA VAL A 211 15.55 6.33 8.65
C VAL A 211 16.60 5.29 8.25
N PHE A 212 17.47 4.93 9.18
CA PHE A 212 18.43 3.82 9.01
C PHE A 212 18.05 2.66 9.93
N ASP A 213 17.89 1.47 9.35
CA ASP A 213 17.39 0.28 10.04
C ASP A 213 18.02 -0.96 9.41
N GLU A 214 18.82 -1.71 10.17
CA GLU A 214 19.42 -2.99 9.75
C GLU A 214 20.09 -2.93 8.35
N GLY A 215 20.85 -1.86 8.08
CA GLY A 215 21.59 -1.72 6.81
C GLY A 215 20.74 -1.23 5.65
N VAL A 216 19.51 -0.79 5.94
CA VAL A 216 18.60 -0.19 4.96
C VAL A 216 18.39 1.28 5.29
N LEU A 217 18.65 2.15 4.32
CA LEU A 217 18.19 3.54 4.33
C LEU A 217 16.77 3.59 3.76
N LYS A 218 15.84 4.13 4.55
CA LYS A 218 14.48 4.47 4.15
C LYS A 218 14.42 5.96 3.90
N ILE A 219 14.73 6.35 2.67
CA ILE A 219 14.87 7.74 2.25
C ILE A 219 13.49 8.33 1.99
N SER A 220 13.23 9.50 2.56
CA SER A 220 12.03 10.26 2.25
C SER A 220 12.31 11.16 1.05
N VAL A 221 11.48 11.03 0.01
CA VAL A 221 11.68 11.70 -1.28
C VAL A 221 10.57 12.74 -1.48
N GLY A 222 10.99 13.99 -1.64
CA GLY A 222 10.10 15.11 -1.95
C GLY A 222 9.62 15.13 -3.39
N LYS A 223 8.60 15.95 -3.66
CA LYS A 223 8.03 16.11 -5.00
C LYS A 223 9.10 16.62 -5.99
N GLY A 224 9.23 15.95 -7.13
CA GLY A 224 10.15 16.34 -8.20
C GLY A 224 11.62 15.96 -7.99
N ALA A 225 11.98 15.38 -6.83
CA ALA A 225 13.34 14.91 -6.59
C ALA A 225 13.58 13.53 -7.23
N SER A 226 14.77 13.31 -7.80
CA SER A 226 15.22 11.96 -8.16
C SER A 226 15.64 11.21 -6.91
N ALA A 227 15.03 10.04 -6.69
CA ALA A 227 15.29 9.21 -5.53
C ALA A 227 16.70 8.60 -5.58
N GLU A 228 17.16 8.22 -6.77
CA GLU A 228 18.48 7.65 -7.03
C GLU A 228 19.59 8.70 -6.82
N TRP A 229 19.36 9.92 -7.28
CA TRP A 229 20.26 11.04 -7.00
C TRP A 229 20.34 11.27 -5.50
N LEU A 230 19.19 11.40 -4.81
CA LEU A 230 19.18 11.67 -3.37
C LEU A 230 19.85 10.54 -2.57
N ALA A 231 19.66 9.28 -2.96
CA ALA A 231 20.36 8.14 -2.38
C ALA A 231 21.89 8.23 -2.55
N SER A 232 22.35 8.66 -3.72
CA SER A 232 23.77 8.83 -4.02
C SER A 232 24.39 9.96 -3.19
N GLU A 233 23.68 11.07 -3.04
CA GLU A 233 24.13 12.22 -2.22
C GLU A 233 24.14 11.86 -0.73
N ILE A 234 23.10 11.20 -0.23
CA ILE A 234 23.05 10.69 1.15
C ILE A 234 24.24 9.76 1.42
N LEU A 235 24.52 8.81 0.55
CA LEU A 235 25.65 7.90 0.74
C LEU A 235 26.99 8.65 0.70
N ARG A 236 27.14 9.68 -0.14
CA ARG A 236 28.34 10.52 -0.17
C ARG A 236 28.55 11.25 1.16
N GLU A 237 27.51 11.86 1.72
CA GLU A 237 27.59 12.53 3.02
C GLU A 237 27.95 11.55 4.15
N LEU A 238 27.33 10.36 4.16
CA LEU A 238 27.64 9.35 5.17
C LEU A 238 29.09 8.84 5.05
N LYS A 239 29.58 8.62 3.82
CA LYS A 239 30.98 8.22 3.57
C LYS A 239 31.99 9.28 4.01
N ALA A 240 31.66 10.56 3.87
CA ALA A 240 32.53 11.66 4.23
C ALA A 240 32.66 11.84 5.76
N GLU A 241 31.56 11.62 6.50
CA GLU A 241 31.47 11.96 7.93
C GLU A 241 31.59 10.73 8.85
N LEU A 242 31.27 9.52 8.37
CA LEU A 242 31.24 8.31 9.18
C LEU A 242 32.30 7.30 8.68
N PRO A 243 33.32 6.99 9.50
CA PRO A 243 34.31 5.95 9.18
C PRO A 243 33.67 4.59 8.84
N GLU A 244 32.58 4.24 9.53
CA GLU A 244 31.84 2.99 9.31
C GLU A 244 31.23 2.87 7.91
N PHE A 245 31.10 3.99 7.17
CA PHE A 245 30.54 4.01 5.83
C PHE A 245 31.60 4.00 4.71
N GLN A 246 32.89 4.11 5.02
CA GLN A 246 33.94 4.25 4.00
C GLN A 246 33.95 3.15 2.94
N LYS A 247 33.62 1.91 3.32
CA LYS A 247 33.56 0.74 2.43
C LYS A 247 32.14 0.35 2.02
N VAL A 248 31.13 1.03 2.56
CA VAL A 248 29.72 0.69 2.33
C VAL A 248 29.34 0.98 0.89
N GLU A 249 28.64 0.05 0.25
CA GLU A 249 28.12 0.22 -1.10
C GLU A 249 26.62 -0.05 -1.16
N ILE A 250 25.96 0.49 -2.19
CA ILE A 250 24.58 0.14 -2.48
C ILE A 250 24.55 -1.29 -3.01
N GLU A 251 23.86 -2.18 -2.30
CA GLU A 251 23.57 -3.54 -2.78
C GLU A 251 22.36 -3.53 -3.70
N GLN A 252 21.30 -2.84 -3.28
CA GLN A 252 20.02 -2.85 -3.97
C GLN A 252 19.21 -1.60 -3.63
N THR A 253 18.44 -1.09 -4.58
CA THR A 253 17.42 -0.06 -4.32
C THR A 253 16.02 -0.60 -4.62
N SER A 254 15.00 0.01 -4.04
CA SER A 254 13.64 -0.11 -4.58
C SER A 254 13.65 0.35 -6.04
N GLY A 255 12.89 -0.32 -6.91
CA GLY A 255 12.88 0.01 -8.34
C GLY A 255 12.25 1.37 -8.66
N VAL A 256 11.44 1.91 -7.74
CA VAL A 256 10.78 3.21 -7.84
C VAL A 256 10.58 3.83 -6.45
N ALA A 257 10.38 5.14 -6.39
CA ALA A 257 9.86 5.80 -5.19
C ALA A 257 8.43 5.32 -4.88
N LEU A 258 8.24 4.75 -3.69
CA LEU A 258 6.98 4.20 -3.22
C LEU A 258 6.09 5.34 -2.71
N GLN A 259 5.12 5.71 -3.53
CA GLN A 259 4.11 6.71 -3.15
C GLN A 259 3.29 6.19 -1.96
N ARG A 260 3.23 7.01 -0.90
CA ARG A 260 2.43 6.74 0.30
C ARG A 260 0.98 7.17 0.09
N GLU A 261 0.77 8.20 -0.68
CA GLU A 261 -0.53 8.80 -0.96
C GLU A 261 -0.60 9.29 -2.41
N GLY A 262 -1.81 9.39 -2.95
CA GLY A 262 -2.07 9.99 -4.25
C GLY A 262 -3.56 10.31 -4.41
N ILE A 263 -4.01 10.46 -5.66
CA ILE A 263 -5.44 10.57 -5.97
C ILE A 263 -6.17 9.32 -5.46
N ARG A 264 -7.38 9.54 -4.94
CA ARG A 264 -8.26 8.49 -4.37
C ARG A 264 -9.67 8.62 -4.89
N LEU A 265 -10.43 7.56 -4.70
CA LEU A 265 -11.87 7.57 -4.90
C LEU A 265 -12.55 8.51 -3.90
N LYS A 266 -13.47 9.35 -4.37
CA LYS A 266 -14.52 9.92 -3.51
C LYS A 266 -15.65 8.89 -3.43
N GLY A 267 -15.73 8.23 -2.28
CA GLY A 267 -16.73 7.21 -2.01
C GLY A 267 -17.92 7.76 -1.25
N LYS A 268 -18.89 6.87 -1.00
CA LYS A 268 -20.12 7.16 -0.22
C LYS A 268 -19.87 7.59 1.22
N THR A 269 -18.68 7.31 1.73
CA THR A 269 -18.23 7.81 3.03
C THR A 269 -16.75 8.12 2.92
N VAL A 270 -16.31 9.26 3.45
CA VAL A 270 -14.88 9.57 3.58
C VAL A 270 -14.48 9.22 5.00
N LEU A 271 -13.55 8.28 5.16
CA LEU A 271 -12.94 7.99 6.46
C LEU A 271 -12.10 9.20 6.91
N SER A 272 -12.38 9.72 8.10
CA SER A 272 -11.73 10.93 8.62
C SER A 272 -10.66 10.64 9.69
N GLU A 273 -9.75 11.60 9.89
CA GLU A 273 -8.76 11.60 10.98
C GLU A 273 -9.44 11.34 12.32
N GLU A 274 -10.60 11.95 12.54
CA GLU A 274 -11.38 11.81 13.76
C GLU A 274 -11.91 10.40 13.96
N ASP A 275 -12.39 9.75 12.88
CA ASP A 275 -12.86 8.36 12.95
C ASP A 275 -11.73 7.41 13.36
N VAL A 276 -10.52 7.64 12.84
CA VAL A 276 -9.32 6.86 13.19
C VAL A 276 -8.87 7.17 14.61
N ARG A 277 -8.75 8.45 14.96
CA ARG A 277 -8.30 8.92 16.28
C ARG A 277 -9.18 8.36 17.38
N THR A 278 -10.50 8.39 17.22
CA THR A 278 -11.46 7.96 18.26
C THR A 278 -11.73 6.46 18.27
N GLY A 279 -11.16 5.68 17.35
CA GLY A 279 -11.44 4.24 17.27
C GLY A 279 -12.87 3.94 16.84
N ARG A 280 -13.45 4.77 15.96
CA ARG A 280 -14.88 4.72 15.64
C ARG A 280 -15.28 3.38 15.03
N GLY A 281 -16.39 2.83 15.53
CA GLY A 281 -17.09 1.69 14.93
C GLY A 281 -18.11 2.12 13.86
N PHE A 282 -18.33 1.28 12.86
CA PHE A 282 -19.32 1.49 11.79
C PHE A 282 -20.22 0.26 11.65
N ALA A 283 -21.55 0.48 11.53
CA ALA A 283 -22.52 -0.61 11.37
C ALA A 283 -22.23 -1.49 10.13
N ASN A 284 -21.76 -0.87 9.05
CA ASN A 284 -21.36 -1.54 7.82
C ASN A 284 -19.83 -1.52 7.67
N SER A 285 -19.11 -2.06 8.67
CA SER A 285 -17.66 -2.18 8.63
C SER A 285 -17.22 -3.13 7.51
N ALA A 286 -16.30 -2.68 6.67
CA ALA A 286 -15.67 -3.49 5.63
C ALA A 286 -14.40 -4.18 6.15
N ALA A 287 -13.65 -3.49 7.01
CA ALA A 287 -12.39 -3.95 7.58
C ALA A 287 -12.07 -3.13 8.83
N ARG A 288 -11.16 -3.65 9.65
CA ARG A 288 -10.58 -2.91 10.78
C ARG A 288 -9.16 -2.45 10.48
N GLY A 289 -8.85 -1.20 10.82
CA GLY A 289 -7.49 -0.68 10.87
C GLY A 289 -7.01 -0.56 12.30
N CYS A 290 -5.72 -0.79 12.55
CA CYS A 290 -5.11 -0.69 13.89
C CYS A 290 -3.75 0.00 13.88
N TRP A 291 -3.26 0.41 12.71
CA TRP A 291 -1.99 1.11 12.62
C TRP A 291 -2.17 2.53 13.18
N PRO A 292 -1.15 3.12 13.81
CA PRO A 292 -1.16 4.55 14.08
C PRO A 292 -1.19 5.34 12.77
N MET A 293 -1.79 6.52 12.80
CA MET A 293 -1.62 7.49 11.73
C MET A 293 -0.14 7.87 11.67
N GLU A 294 0.48 7.63 10.51
CA GLU A 294 1.90 7.84 10.24
C GLU A 294 2.02 8.61 8.91
N PHE A 295 1.77 9.92 9.00
CA PHE A 295 1.81 10.83 7.88
C PHE A 295 3.21 11.46 7.78
N TRP A 296 3.82 11.37 6.59
CA TRP A 296 5.17 11.87 6.34
C TRP A 296 5.10 13.25 5.68
N ASP A 297 5.03 14.29 6.52
CA ASP A 297 4.92 15.69 6.13
C ASP A 297 6.24 16.20 5.52
N ALA A 298 6.13 16.99 4.44
CA ALA A 298 7.29 17.49 3.72
C ALA A 298 8.12 18.49 4.54
N GLU A 299 7.48 19.24 5.43
CA GLU A 299 8.10 20.30 6.23
C GLU A 299 8.31 19.88 7.68
N ARG A 300 7.35 19.15 8.26
CA ARG A 300 7.31 18.83 9.70
C ARG A 300 7.79 17.43 10.05
N GLY A 301 8.05 16.59 9.05
CA GLY A 301 8.46 15.20 9.26
C GLY A 301 7.29 14.29 9.61
N VAL A 302 7.53 13.27 10.44
CA VAL A 302 6.49 12.28 10.74
C VAL A 302 5.47 12.86 11.73
N ARG A 303 4.24 13.06 11.27
CA ARG A 303 3.07 13.27 12.12
C ARG A 303 2.52 11.91 12.54
N TYR A 304 2.64 11.61 13.82
CA TYR A 304 2.36 10.29 14.37
C TYR A 304 1.29 10.34 15.47
N ALA A 305 0.22 9.56 15.32
CA ALA A 305 -0.85 9.49 16.32
C ALA A 305 -1.45 8.08 16.41
N TYR A 306 -1.55 7.55 17.63
CA TYR A 306 -2.24 6.29 17.88
C TYR A 306 -3.75 6.49 17.97
N VAL A 307 -4.51 5.41 17.74
CA VAL A 307 -5.92 5.33 18.13
C VAL A 307 -6.02 5.56 19.65
N GLU A 308 -6.92 6.44 20.07
CA GLU A 308 -7.15 6.76 21.47
C GLU A 308 -7.68 5.54 22.21
N GLY A 309 -7.08 5.24 23.37
CA GLY A 309 -7.37 4.01 24.10
C GLY A 309 -6.77 2.74 23.48
N GLY A 310 -6.10 2.82 22.33
CA GLY A 310 -5.50 1.68 21.63
C GLY A 310 -6.49 0.92 20.75
N GLY A 311 -6.12 -0.29 20.31
CA GLY A 311 -7.02 -1.18 19.58
C GLY A 311 -7.13 -0.88 18.08
N SER A 312 -8.36 -0.66 17.60
CA SER A 312 -8.69 -0.55 16.17
C SER A 312 -9.85 0.41 15.90
N TYR A 313 -9.98 0.83 14.66
CA TYR A 313 -11.13 1.56 14.11
C TYR A 313 -11.73 0.77 12.93
N ASP A 314 -13.00 1.00 12.65
CA ASP A 314 -13.67 0.43 11.49
C ASP A 314 -13.46 1.29 10.24
N ILE A 315 -13.32 0.64 9.09
CA ILE A 315 -13.35 1.27 7.76
C ILE A 315 -14.74 0.98 7.17
N PRO A 316 -15.57 1.99 6.92
CA PRO A 316 -16.93 1.76 6.43
C PRO A 316 -16.92 1.26 4.98
N MET A 317 -17.85 0.39 4.62
CA MET A 317 -18.02 -0.09 3.23
C MET A 317 -18.22 1.07 2.23
N GLY A 318 -18.82 2.18 2.68
CA GLY A 318 -18.95 3.40 1.88
C GLY A 318 -17.62 4.03 1.47
N ALA A 319 -16.53 3.80 2.21
CA ALA A 319 -15.19 4.27 1.82
C ALA A 319 -14.60 3.46 0.65
N LEU A 320 -15.12 2.25 0.40
CA LEU A 320 -14.69 1.39 -0.69
C LEU A 320 -15.58 1.56 -1.93
N LYS A 321 -16.78 2.15 -1.80
CA LYS A 321 -17.78 2.28 -2.87
C LYS A 321 -17.78 3.67 -3.48
N SER A 322 -17.71 3.75 -4.81
CA SER A 322 -17.81 5.04 -5.53
C SER A 322 -19.11 5.78 -5.21
N GLU A 323 -19.01 7.10 -5.09
CA GLU A 323 -20.18 7.97 -4.90
C GLU A 323 -21.10 7.95 -6.13
N ASN A 324 -20.53 7.98 -7.34
CA ASN A 324 -21.27 8.26 -8.57
C ASN A 324 -21.19 7.18 -9.66
N ILE A 325 -20.29 6.19 -9.56
CA ILE A 325 -20.23 5.06 -10.50
C ILE A 325 -20.74 3.80 -9.83
N ALA A 326 -21.85 3.26 -10.33
CA ALA A 326 -22.63 2.27 -9.61
C ALA A 326 -21.91 0.94 -9.40
N ASN A 327 -20.95 0.55 -10.24
CA ASN A 327 -20.23 -0.71 -10.14
C ASN A 327 -18.73 -0.57 -9.87
N LEU A 328 -18.29 0.62 -9.44
CA LEU A 328 -16.89 0.88 -9.12
C LEU A 328 -16.64 0.85 -7.61
N TRP A 329 -15.64 0.06 -7.24
CA TRP A 329 -15.08 -0.07 -5.90
C TRP A 329 -13.60 0.28 -5.90
N ALA A 330 -13.05 0.60 -4.73
CA ALA A 330 -11.62 0.79 -4.51
C ALA A 330 -11.19 0.12 -3.21
N ALA A 331 -9.94 -0.36 -3.18
CA ALA A 331 -9.34 -0.95 -1.98
C ALA A 331 -7.88 -0.51 -1.79
N GLY A 332 -7.35 -0.76 -0.59
CA GLY A 332 -6.00 -0.34 -0.22
C GLY A 332 -5.82 1.18 -0.27
N ARG A 333 -4.80 1.68 -0.98
CA ARG A 333 -4.49 3.12 -1.01
C ARG A 333 -5.52 3.97 -1.76
N ALA A 334 -6.38 3.37 -2.57
CA ALA A 334 -7.35 4.08 -3.41
C ALA A 334 -8.68 4.37 -2.70
N ILE A 335 -8.89 3.87 -1.48
CA ILE A 335 -10.13 4.07 -0.71
C ILE A 335 -10.39 5.55 -0.40
N SER A 336 -11.65 5.86 -0.08
CA SER A 336 -12.05 7.21 0.30
C SER A 336 -11.71 7.54 1.75
N ALA A 337 -10.63 8.32 1.91
CA ALA A 337 -10.16 8.78 3.20
C ALA A 337 -9.48 10.15 3.07
N ASP A 338 -9.50 10.95 4.14
CA ASP A 338 -8.58 12.08 4.25
C ASP A 338 -7.12 11.61 4.42
N SER A 339 -6.18 12.52 4.28
CA SER A 339 -4.74 12.18 4.25
C SER A 339 -4.24 11.56 5.55
N MET A 340 -4.73 12.04 6.69
CA MET A 340 -4.32 11.54 8.00
C MET A 340 -4.90 10.14 8.27
N ALA A 341 -6.19 9.94 8.02
CA ALA A 341 -6.82 8.62 8.13
C ALA A 341 -6.18 7.60 7.18
N LEU A 342 -5.93 8.00 5.92
CA LEU A 342 -5.26 7.15 4.94
C LEU A 342 -3.87 6.75 5.42
N SER A 343 -3.15 7.63 6.11
CA SER A 343 -1.80 7.36 6.61
C SER A 343 -1.73 6.14 7.54
N SER A 344 -2.84 5.83 8.22
CA SER A 344 -3.05 4.60 8.96
C SER A 344 -3.63 3.47 8.07
N ALA A 345 -4.72 3.74 7.34
CA ALA A 345 -5.48 2.72 6.63
C ALA A 345 -4.73 2.07 5.45
N ARG A 346 -3.68 2.72 4.94
CA ARG A 346 -2.91 2.28 3.76
C ARG A 346 -1.89 1.17 4.00
N VAL A 347 -1.69 0.73 5.24
CA VAL A 347 -0.71 -0.33 5.52
C VAL A 347 -1.17 -1.67 4.95
N ILE A 348 -0.22 -2.55 4.65
CA ILE A 348 -0.46 -3.78 3.87
C ILE A 348 -1.52 -4.69 4.52
N GLY A 349 -1.49 -4.88 5.85
CA GLY A 349 -2.47 -5.72 6.55
C GLY A 349 -3.90 -5.22 6.38
N THR A 350 -4.11 -3.90 6.52
CA THR A 350 -5.39 -3.26 6.25
C THR A 350 -5.77 -3.29 4.77
N CYS A 351 -4.78 -3.17 3.86
CA CYS A 351 -5.02 -3.34 2.42
C CYS A 351 -5.54 -4.74 2.08
N ILE A 352 -5.05 -5.80 2.74
CA ILE A 352 -5.53 -7.17 2.55
C ILE A 352 -7.01 -7.25 2.90
N ALA A 353 -7.39 -6.76 4.09
CA ALA A 353 -8.77 -6.81 4.58
C ALA A 353 -9.73 -5.96 3.72
N THR A 354 -9.33 -4.74 3.33
CA THR A 354 -10.15 -3.91 2.44
C THR A 354 -10.27 -4.50 1.03
N GLY A 355 -9.22 -5.15 0.53
CA GLY A 355 -9.25 -5.90 -0.73
C GLY A 355 -10.29 -7.01 -0.69
N GLU A 356 -10.21 -7.87 0.33
CA GLU A 356 -11.16 -8.95 0.55
C GLU A 356 -12.63 -8.45 0.61
N ALA A 357 -12.88 -7.38 1.36
CA ALA A 357 -14.21 -6.78 1.48
C ALA A 357 -14.73 -6.21 0.15
N ALA A 358 -13.90 -5.48 -0.59
CA ALA A 358 -14.27 -4.94 -1.90
C ALA A 358 -14.53 -6.04 -2.92
N GLY A 359 -13.71 -7.11 -2.91
CA GLY A 359 -13.88 -8.26 -3.80
C GLY A 359 -15.23 -8.95 -3.63
N ARG A 360 -15.61 -9.25 -2.37
CA ARG A 360 -16.93 -9.82 -2.08
C ARG A 360 -18.08 -8.91 -2.52
N ALA A 361 -17.96 -7.62 -2.21
CA ALA A 361 -19.00 -6.65 -2.56
C ALA A 361 -19.15 -6.49 -4.08
N ALA A 362 -18.04 -6.49 -4.82
CA ALA A 362 -18.05 -6.43 -6.27
C ALA A 362 -18.67 -7.69 -6.91
N ALA A 363 -18.37 -8.88 -6.40
CA ALA A 363 -18.98 -10.12 -6.89
C ALA A 363 -20.51 -10.12 -6.71
N ARG A 364 -21.00 -9.66 -5.55
CA ARG A 364 -22.45 -9.56 -5.28
C ARG A 364 -23.16 -8.48 -6.09
N GLU A 365 -22.45 -7.44 -6.50
CA GLU A 365 -22.96 -6.38 -7.39
C GLU A 365 -23.01 -6.84 -8.86
N ALA A 366 -22.17 -7.82 -9.23
CA ALA A 366 -22.10 -8.36 -10.58
C ALA A 366 -23.08 -9.52 -10.82
N ALA A 367 -23.50 -10.22 -9.76
CA ALA A 367 -24.53 -11.25 -9.76
C ALA A 367 -25.93 -10.67 -9.94
#